data_AF-A0A972H6N4-F1
#
_entry.id   AF-A0A972H6N4-F1
#
_cell.length_a   1.000
_cell.length_b   1.000
_cell.length_c   1.000
_cell.angle_alpha   90.00
_cell.angle_beta   90.00
_cell.angle_gamma   90.00
#
_symmetry.space_group_name_H-M   'P 1'
#
loop_
_entity.id
_entity.type
_entity.pdbx_description
1 polymer ?
#
loop_
_entity_poly.entity_id
_entity_poly.type
_entity_poly.pdbx_seq_one_letter_code
_entity_poly.pdbx_strand_id
1 'polypeptide(L)'
;SILPKIPVADGKVEINGVLVNLPSHPPLVLIDDWTAVTKRWPFFNYDIYAERMNKPVLPYLVQLDADDEYGFLRLWPQHKGGSSMHIGYAIQWYAFAAIVFFTYFGVNIKRVDSQEVDDE
;
A
#
# COMPACT_ATOMS: atom_id res chain seq x y z
N SER A 1 -20.12 27.54 1.14
CA SER A 1 -19.61 26.38 1.91
C SER A 1 -19.55 26.80 3.36
N ILE A 2 -20.25 26.12 4.26
CA ILE A 2 -20.13 26.38 5.71
C ILE A 2 -18.99 25.52 6.24
N LEU A 3 -18.03 26.12 6.93
CA LEU A 3 -16.93 25.40 7.57
C LEU A 3 -17.40 24.91 8.96
N PRO A 4 -16.96 23.72 9.41
CA PRO A 4 -17.24 23.26 10.76
C PRO A 4 -16.57 24.19 11.78
N LYS A 5 -17.24 24.43 12.91
CA LYS A 5 -16.61 25.09 14.05
C LYS A 5 -15.63 24.09 14.68
N ILE A 6 -14.34 24.41 14.61
CA ILE A 6 -13.28 23.62 15.24
C ILE A 6 -13.18 24.09 16.70
N PRO A 7 -13.30 23.20 17.70
CA PRO A 7 -13.07 23.59 19.08
C PRO A 7 -11.60 24.01 19.23
N VAL A 8 -11.38 25.25 19.65
CA VAL A 8 -10.06 25.78 19.96
C VAL A 8 -9.93 25.77 21.47
N ALA A 9 -8.84 25.20 21.98
CA ALA A 9 -8.56 25.24 23.40
C ALA A 9 -8.12 26.65 23.82
N ASP A 10 -8.73 27.19 24.87
CA ASP A 10 -8.35 28.48 25.44
C ASP A 10 -7.13 28.30 26.35
N GLY A 11 -5.94 28.30 25.76
CA GLY A 11 -4.67 28.31 26.49
C GLY A 11 -3.73 27.16 26.15
N LYS A 12 -2.94 26.74 27.14
CA LYS A 12 -2.01 25.62 26.98
C LYS A 12 -2.74 24.30 27.22
N VAL A 13 -2.57 23.36 26.30
CA VAL A 13 -3.07 21.99 26.43
C VAL A 13 -1.90 21.03 26.56
N GLU A 14 -2.08 20.00 27.38
CA GLU A 14 -1.19 18.86 27.44
C GLU A 14 -1.75 17.79 26.50
N ILE A 15 -0.86 17.16 25.72
CA ILE A 15 -1.23 16.13 24.75
C ILE A 15 -0.30 14.94 24.91
N ASN A 16 -0.88 13.74 24.92
CA ASN A 16 -0.13 12.50 25.00
C ASN A 16 -0.13 11.79 23.64
N GLY A 17 0.98 11.14 23.31
CA GLY A 17 1.10 10.43 22.05
C GLY A 17 2.49 9.92 21.74
N VAL A 18 2.62 9.29 20.58
CA VAL A 18 3.87 8.71 20.08
C VAL A 18 4.46 9.60 19.00
N LEU A 19 5.72 9.98 19.17
CA LEU A 19 6.50 10.64 18.12
C LEU A 19 6.83 9.62 17.03
N VAL A 20 6.44 9.94 15.79
CA VAL A 20 6.78 9.15 14.61
C VAL A 20 7.48 10.03 13.58
N ASN A 21 8.34 9.41 12.78
CA ASN A 21 8.92 10.08 11.62
C ASN A 21 7.83 10.36 10.59
N LEU A 22 7.95 11.53 9.95
CA LEU A 22 7.08 11.87 8.84
C LEU A 22 7.29 10.86 7.70
N PRO A 23 6.23 10.28 7.12
CA PRO A 23 6.38 9.44 5.93
C PRO A 23 7.08 10.23 4.83
N SER A 24 8.01 9.59 4.12
CA SER A 24 8.68 10.18 2.96
C SER A 24 7.66 10.57 1.89
N HIS A 25 7.95 11.66 1.16
CA HIS A 25 7.09 12.10 0.06
C HIS A 25 6.84 10.97 -0.94
N PRO A 26 5.64 10.89 -1.54
CA PRO A 26 5.36 9.88 -2.54
C PRO A 26 6.40 9.93 -3.66
N PRO A 27 6.88 8.77 -4.15
CA PRO A 27 7.99 8.71 -5.11
C PRO A 27 7.66 9.35 -6.47
N LEU A 28 6.36 9.57 -6.75
CA LEU A 28 5.88 10.21 -7.96
C LEU A 28 4.87 11.29 -7.59
N VAL A 29 5.18 12.52 -7.99
CA VAL A 29 4.28 13.65 -7.86
C VAL A 29 4.27 14.42 -9.17
N LEU A 30 3.10 14.54 -9.79
CA LEU A 30 2.89 15.30 -11.03
C LEU A 30 2.47 16.76 -10.77
N ILE A 31 2.87 17.31 -9.62
CA ILE A 31 2.57 18.68 -9.22
C ILE A 31 3.88 19.42 -9.14
N ASP A 32 4.12 20.26 -10.15
CA ASP A 32 5.32 21.08 -10.24
C ASP A 32 5.15 22.40 -9.48
N ASP A 33 3.90 22.89 -9.37
CA ASP A 33 3.54 24.11 -8.64
C ASP A 33 2.66 23.81 -7.42
N TRP A 34 3.32 23.78 -6.27
CA TRP A 34 2.68 23.59 -4.97
C TRP A 34 1.82 24.77 -4.53
N THR A 35 2.04 25.97 -5.08
CA THR A 35 1.30 27.18 -4.72
C THR A 35 -0.11 27.20 -5.30
N ALA A 36 -0.35 26.50 -6.42
CA ALA A 36 -1.66 26.34 -7.03
C ALA A 36 -2.62 25.43 -6.22
N VAL A 37 -2.08 24.60 -5.32
CA VAL A 37 -2.83 23.66 -4.50
C VAL A 37 -3.40 24.38 -3.27
N THR A 38 -4.43 25.22 -3.49
CA THR A 38 -4.95 26.13 -2.46
C THR A 38 -6.16 25.57 -1.69
N LYS A 39 -6.92 24.63 -2.27
CA LYS A 39 -8.17 24.14 -1.65
C LYS A 39 -8.06 22.80 -0.94
N ARG A 40 -7.10 21.95 -1.31
CA ARG A 40 -6.93 20.60 -0.73
C ARG A 40 -5.47 20.24 -0.74
N TRP A 41 -4.95 19.80 0.39
CA TRP A 41 -3.57 19.33 0.49
C TRP A 41 -3.54 17.82 0.20
N PRO A 42 -3.04 17.37 -0.97
CA PRO A 42 -3.10 15.95 -1.35
C PRO A 42 -2.20 15.08 -0.46
N PHE A 43 -1.05 15.60 -0.05
CA PHE A 43 -0.16 14.98 0.93
C PHE A 43 0.60 16.06 1.67
N PHE A 44 0.78 15.90 2.98
CA PHE A 44 1.54 16.86 3.76
C PHE A 44 3.02 16.86 3.37
N ASN A 45 3.56 18.03 3.03
CA ASN A 45 4.98 18.22 2.78
C ASN A 45 5.54 19.19 3.82
N TYR A 46 6.50 18.71 4.61
CA TYR A 46 7.10 19.45 5.70
C TYR A 46 7.91 20.66 5.25
N ASP A 47 8.75 20.53 4.21
CA ASP A 47 9.61 21.62 3.75
C ASP A 47 8.77 22.79 3.24
N ILE A 48 7.74 22.47 2.44
CA ILE A 48 6.78 23.46 1.93
C ILE A 48 6.01 24.13 3.06
N TYR A 49 5.63 23.36 4.09
CA TYR A 49 4.94 23.90 5.25
C TYR A 49 5.83 24.86 6.04
N ALA A 50 7.09 24.47 6.29
CA ALA A 50 8.04 25.28 7.02
C ALA A 50 8.35 26.60 6.29
N GLU A 51 8.50 26.55 4.97
CA GLU A 51 8.68 27.73 4.11
C GLU A 51 7.48 28.68 4.21
N ARG A 52 6.25 28.15 4.07
CA ARG A 52 5.01 28.95 4.15
C ARG A 52 4.79 29.58 5.51
N MET A 53 5.12 28.86 6.58
CA MET A 53 4.92 29.33 7.95
C MET A 53 6.05 30.24 8.44
N ASN A 54 7.16 30.32 7.69
CA ASN A 54 8.37 31.05 8.04
C ASN A 54 8.84 30.74 9.48
N LYS A 55 8.77 29.47 9.87
CA LYS A 55 9.12 28.97 11.21
C LYS A 55 9.83 27.63 11.13
N PRO A 56 10.79 27.36 12.02
CA PRO A 56 11.37 26.04 12.15
C PRO A 56 10.30 25.08 12.70
N VAL A 57 9.82 24.18 11.84
CA VAL A 57 8.96 23.06 12.24
C VAL A 57 9.87 21.86 12.50
N LEU A 58 9.50 20.88 13.32
CA LEU A 58 10.27 19.64 13.42
C LEU A 58 9.70 18.58 12.45
N PRO A 59 10.52 17.72 11.82
CA PRO A 59 10.07 16.72 10.86
C PRO A 59 9.46 15.47 11.53
N TYR A 60 8.73 15.68 12.62
CA TYR A 60 8.06 14.62 13.38
C TYR A 60 6.56 14.85 13.39
N LEU A 61 5.80 13.76 13.40
CA LEU A 61 4.38 13.78 13.72
C LEU A 61 4.17 13.24 15.12
N VAL A 62 3.32 13.91 15.88
CA VAL A 62 2.78 13.35 17.13
C VAL A 62 1.53 12.58 16.77
N GLN A 63 1.56 11.26 16.92
CA GLN A 63 0.35 10.45 16.88
C GLN A 63 -0.29 10.49 18.26
N LEU A 64 -1.33 11.32 18.40
CA LEU A 64 -2.09 11.42 19.64
C LEU A 64 -2.61 10.05 20.06
N ASP A 65 -2.55 9.81 21.37
CA ASP A 65 -3.14 8.62 21.97
C ASP A 65 -4.66 8.61 21.70
N ALA A 66 -5.23 7.43 21.48
CA ALA A 66 -6.66 7.30 21.24
C ALA A 66 -7.48 7.65 22.50
N ASP A 67 -6.89 7.47 23.68
CA ASP A 67 -7.53 7.73 24.97
C ASP A 67 -7.29 9.16 25.50
N ASP A 68 -6.52 9.99 24.79
CA ASP A 68 -6.29 11.40 25.14
C ASP A 68 -7.56 12.24 24.91
N GLU A 69 -7.75 13.32 25.68
CA GLU A 69 -8.91 14.23 25.54
C GLU A 69 -8.99 14.83 24.12
N TYR A 70 -7.84 15.03 23.47
CA TYR A 70 -7.73 15.50 22.09
C TYR A 70 -7.38 14.36 21.10
N GLY A 71 -7.44 13.12 21.57
CA GLY A 71 -7.13 11.91 20.83
C GLY A 71 -8.06 11.67 19.64
N PHE A 72 -7.53 11.00 18.61
CA PHE A 72 -8.33 10.57 17.46
C PHE A 72 -8.31 9.05 17.35
N LEU A 73 -9.49 8.45 17.21
CA LEU A 73 -9.63 7.02 16.97
C LEU A 73 -8.93 6.63 15.65
N ARG A 74 -7.91 5.78 15.75
CA ARG A 74 -7.03 5.43 14.64
C ARG A 74 -7.16 3.95 14.27
N LEU A 75 -8.26 3.59 13.60
CA LEU A 75 -8.51 2.24 13.10
C LEU A 75 -7.89 2.02 11.71
N TRP A 76 -6.56 2.18 11.58
CA TRP A 76 -5.91 1.80 10.33
C TRP A 76 -6.03 0.29 10.13
N PRO A 77 -6.57 -0.20 9.00
CA PRO A 77 -6.56 -1.62 8.72
C PRO A 77 -5.10 -2.07 8.68
N GLN A 78 -4.75 -3.00 9.57
CA GLN A 78 -3.45 -3.66 9.53
C GLN A 78 -3.28 -4.23 8.13
N HIS A 79 -2.19 -3.85 7.45
CA HIS A 79 -1.87 -4.41 6.15
C HIS A 79 -1.58 -5.90 6.38
N LYS A 80 -2.61 -6.75 6.22
CA LYS A 80 -2.46 -8.19 6.26
C LYS A 80 -1.70 -8.57 5.00
N GLY A 81 -0.37 -8.47 5.06
CA GLY A 81 0.53 -9.02 4.04
C GLY A 81 0.09 -10.45 3.79
N GLY A 82 -0.52 -10.67 2.63
CA GLY A 82 -1.35 -11.84 2.39
C GLY A 82 -0.50 -13.09 2.31
N SER A 83 -0.29 -13.77 3.45
CA SER A 83 0.20 -15.16 3.43
C SER A 83 -0.69 -16.03 2.52
N SER A 84 -1.98 -15.71 2.43
CA SER A 84 -2.94 -16.28 1.48
C SER A 84 -2.57 -16.09 0.01
N MET A 85 -1.88 -15.00 -0.36
CA MET A 85 -1.48 -14.72 -1.75
C MET A 85 -0.42 -15.72 -2.22
N HIS A 86 0.53 -16.09 -1.36
CA HIS A 86 1.57 -17.06 -1.69
C HIS A 86 1.01 -18.46 -1.93
N ILE A 87 -0.05 -18.83 -1.22
CA ILE A 87 -0.73 -20.13 -1.39
C ILE A 87 -1.44 -20.18 -2.75
N GLY A 88 -2.13 -19.10 -3.15
CA GLY A 88 -2.77 -19.03 -4.46
C GLY A 88 -1.78 -19.22 -5.61
N TYR A 89 -0.60 -18.61 -5.50
CA TYR A 89 0.47 -18.73 -6.50
C TYR A 89 1.05 -20.15 -6.56
N ALA A 90 1.25 -20.81 -5.41
CA ALA A 90 1.70 -22.20 -5.38
C ALA A 90 0.70 -23.13 -6.10
N ILE A 91 -0.60 -22.99 -5.82
CA ILE A 91 -1.65 -23.79 -6.47
C ILE A 91 -1.65 -23.58 -7.99
N GLN A 92 -1.48 -22.34 -8.46
CA GLN A 92 -1.39 -22.04 -9.89
C GLN A 92 -0.24 -22.78 -10.57
N TRP A 93 0.95 -22.77 -9.96
CA TRP A 93 2.11 -23.50 -10.52
C TRP A 93 1.92 -25.01 -10.54
N TYR A 94 1.32 -25.59 -9.49
CA TYR A 94 0.99 -27.01 -9.49
C TYR A 94 -0.02 -27.36 -10.59
N ALA A 95 -1.02 -26.50 -10.85
CA ALA A 95 -1.96 -26.69 -11.94
C ALA A 95 -1.25 -26.66 -13.30
N PHE A 96 -0.36 -25.68 -13.54
CA PHE A 96 0.43 -25.63 -14.78
C PHE A 96 1.33 -26.85 -14.96
N ALA A 97 2.02 -27.27 -13.90
CA ALA A 97 2.86 -28.46 -13.93
C ALA A 97 2.04 -29.72 -14.26
N ALA A 98 0.84 -29.86 -13.66
CA ALA A 98 -0.06 -30.97 -13.94
C ALA A 98 -0.54 -30.98 -15.39
N ILE A 99 -0.96 -29.83 -15.93
CA ILE A 99 -1.38 -29.71 -17.34
C ILE A 99 -0.25 -30.16 -18.26
N VAL A 100 0.96 -29.61 -18.08
CA VAL A 100 2.13 -29.98 -18.90
C VAL A 100 2.46 -31.47 -18.77
N PHE A 101 2.41 -32.02 -17.55
CA PHE A 101 2.64 -33.44 -17.29
C PHE A 101 1.66 -34.31 -18.08
N PHE A 102 0.35 -34.09 -17.91
CA PHE A 102 -0.66 -34.91 -18.60
C PHE A 102 -0.62 -34.74 -20.12
N THR A 103 -0.40 -33.52 -20.63
CA THR A 103 -0.25 -33.29 -22.07
C THR A 103 0.98 -34.00 -22.63
N TYR A 104 2.12 -33.94 -21.93
CA TYR A 104 3.34 -34.63 -22.35
C TYR A 104 3.13 -36.13 -22.49
N PHE A 105 2.58 -36.78 -21.47
CA PHE A 105 2.32 -38.22 -21.52
C PHE A 105 1.22 -38.59 -22.53
N GLY A 106 0.14 -37.81 -22.62
CA GLY A 106 -0.94 -38.07 -23.57
C GLY A 106 -0.50 -38.01 -25.04
N VAL A 107 0.43 -37.13 -25.37
CA VAL A 107 0.99 -37.00 -26.74
C VAL A 107 2.09 -38.04 -27.00
N ASN A 108 2.94 -38.33 -26.01
CA ASN A 108 4.12 -39.19 -26.20
C ASN A 108 3.84 -40.69 -26.01
N ILE A 109 2.68 -41.10 -25.49
CA ILE A 109 2.31 -42.53 -25.32
C ILE A 109 1.61 -43.11 -26.57
N LYS A 110 1.34 -42.32 -27.63
CA LYS A 110 0.80 -42.89 -28.87
C LYS A 110 1.87 -43.75 -29.57
N ARG A 111 1.59 -45.06 -29.57
CA ARG A 111 2.41 -46.18 -30.06
C ARG A 111 2.73 -46.03 -31.56
N VAL A 112 3.99 -46.27 -31.91
CA VAL A 112 4.40 -46.54 -33.30
C VAL A 112 3.73 -47.84 -33.72
N ASP A 113 2.83 -47.76 -34.69
CA ASP A 113 2.27 -48.95 -35.34
C ASP A 113 3.36 -49.48 -36.29
N SER A 114 3.98 -50.60 -35.93
CA SER A 114 4.89 -51.31 -36.81
C SER A 114 4.06 -51.85 -37.97
N GLN A 115 4.15 -51.21 -39.13
CA GLN A 115 3.63 -51.82 -40.35
C GLN A 115 4.40 -53.12 -40.57
N GLU A 116 3.65 -54.21 -40.54
CA GLU A 116 4.06 -55.56 -40.86
C GLU A 116 4.61 -55.55 -42.30
N VAL A 117 5.85 -56.00 -42.46
CA VAL A 117 6.49 -56.21 -43.75
C VAL A 117 5.86 -57.47 -44.32
N ASP A 118 4.87 -57.30 -45.19
CA ASP A 118 4.39 -58.39 -46.05
C ASP A 118 5.39 -58.54 -47.21
N ASP A 119 6.22 -59.57 -47.11
CA ASP A 119 6.99 -60.14 -48.20
C ASP A 119 6.05 -60.89 -49.16
N GLU A 120 5.89 -60.41 -50.40
CA GLU A 120 5.73 -61.25 -51.60
C GLU A 120 6.15 -60.52 -52.89
#